data_AF-A0A848NUJ3-F1
#
_entry.id   AF-A0A848NUJ3-F1
#
_cell.length_a   1.000
_cell.length_b   1.000
_cell.length_c   1.000
_cell.angle_alpha   90.00
_cell.angle_beta   90.00
_cell.angle_gamma   90.00
#
_symmetry.space_group_name_H-M   'P 1'
#
loop_
_entity.id
_entity.type
_entity.pdbx_description
1 polymer ?
#
loop_
_entity_poly.entity_id
_entity_poly.type
_entity_poly.pdbx_seq_one_letter_code
_entity_poly.pdbx_strand_id
1 'polypeptide(L)'
;MKTIEIKGWIFARPQQSWEGNGIQYEFSDFDYVKAAERTPNERWCAYRKLSEHTIRVDVPDDIDPVALMLQSLEAERSDLHRTYRMKLGEINERIGKLQALPFHGTEVVED
;
A
#
# COMPACT_ATOMS: atom_id res chain seq x y z
N MET A 1 15.17 6.87 -26.97
CA MET A 1 15.77 6.41 -25.71
C MET A 1 16.17 7.67 -24.97
N LYS A 2 15.82 7.82 -23.70
CA LYS A 2 16.18 9.02 -22.92
C LYS A 2 17.16 8.65 -21.82
N THR A 3 18.30 9.33 -21.78
CA THR A 3 19.23 9.24 -20.64
C THR A 3 18.77 10.17 -19.53
N ILE A 4 18.74 9.67 -18.30
CA ILE A 4 18.49 10.46 -17.09
C ILE A 4 19.66 10.34 -16.12
N GLU A 5 19.80 11.35 -15.26
CA GLU A 5 20.76 11.36 -14.16
C GLU A 5 20.01 11.58 -12.85
N ILE A 6 20.26 10.71 -11.87
CA ILE A 6 19.67 10.79 -10.53
C ILE A 6 20.81 11.01 -9.54
N LYS A 7 20.74 12.13 -8.81
CA LYS A 7 21.69 12.47 -7.76
C LYS A 7 21.11 12.07 -6.41
N GLY A 8 21.92 11.40 -5.60
CA GLY A 8 21.51 10.96 -4.29
C GLY A 8 22.67 10.48 -3.45
N TRP A 9 22.37 9.80 -2.37
CA TRP A 9 23.38 9.30 -1.43
C TRP A 9 23.14 7.84 -1.10
N ILE A 10 24.23 7.16 -0.76
CA ILE A 10 24.15 5.90 -0.03
C ILE A 10 23.93 6.21 1.44
N PHE A 11 22.91 5.57 2.01
CA PHE A 11 22.64 5.59 3.44
C PHE A 11 22.90 4.22 4.05
N ALA A 12 23.35 4.23 5.29
CA ALA A 12 23.37 3.05 6.16
C ALA A 12 22.30 3.20 7.25
N ARG A 13 21.62 2.10 7.57
CA ARG A 13 20.77 2.00 8.77
C ARG A 13 20.90 0.63 9.44
N PRO A 14 20.60 0.49 10.73
CA PRO A 14 20.35 -0.81 11.33
C PRO A 14 19.25 -1.55 10.56
N GLN A 15 19.42 -2.85 10.39
CA GLN A 15 18.33 -3.72 9.94
C GLN A 15 17.18 -3.69 10.94
N GLN A 16 15.96 -3.81 10.44
CA GLN A 16 14.80 -3.97 11.30
C GLN A 16 14.88 -5.31 12.02
N SER A 17 14.31 -5.40 13.21
CA SER A 17 14.40 -6.61 14.04
C SER A 17 13.88 -7.88 13.35
N TRP A 18 12.95 -7.75 12.41
CA TRP A 18 12.43 -8.87 11.60
C TRP A 18 13.28 -9.22 10.38
N GLU A 19 14.25 -8.37 10.00
CA GLU A 19 15.21 -8.59 8.90
C GLU A 19 16.49 -9.28 9.39
N GLY A 20 16.72 -9.31 10.70
CA GLY A 20 17.91 -9.86 11.34
C GLY A 20 18.78 -8.79 11.99
N ASN A 21 20.00 -9.19 12.37
CA ASN A 21 20.99 -8.28 12.93
C ASN A 21 22.01 -7.89 11.85
N GLY A 22 22.10 -6.60 11.54
CA GLY A 22 23.05 -6.11 10.54
C GLY A 22 22.86 -4.64 10.18
N ILE A 23 23.66 -4.19 9.21
CA ILE A 23 23.54 -2.89 8.59
C ILE A 23 22.97 -3.08 7.18
N GLN A 24 21.93 -2.32 6.86
CA GLN A 24 21.41 -2.21 5.51
C GLN A 24 21.93 -0.96 4.84
N TYR A 25 22.22 -1.08 3.55
CA TYR A 25 22.64 0.02 2.69
C TYR A 25 21.60 0.26 1.60
N GLU A 26 21.28 1.52 1.33
CA GLU A 26 20.36 1.91 0.25
C GLU A 26 20.80 3.19 -0.43
N PHE A 27 20.53 3.31 -1.73
CA PHE A 27 20.63 4.58 -2.45
C PHE A 27 19.29 5.30 -2.38
N SER A 28 19.31 6.61 -2.12
CA SER A 28 18.12 7.46 -2.19
C SER A 28 18.50 8.88 -2.61
N ASP A 29 17.66 9.50 -3.45
CA ASP A 29 17.73 10.93 -3.77
C ASP A 29 17.08 11.80 -2.68
N PHE A 30 16.35 11.17 -1.74
CA PHE A 30 15.76 11.83 -0.59
C PHE A 30 16.75 11.92 0.58
N ASP A 31 16.91 13.13 1.13
CA ASP A 31 17.82 13.38 2.24
C ASP A 31 17.18 13.06 3.61
N TYR A 32 17.29 11.81 4.06
CA TYR A 32 16.76 11.36 5.35
C TYR A 32 17.34 12.12 6.55
N VAL A 33 18.61 12.53 6.49
CA VAL A 33 19.26 13.26 7.59
C VAL A 33 18.60 14.64 7.74
N LYS A 34 18.45 15.36 6.62
CA LYS A 34 17.78 16.66 6.60
C LYS A 34 16.28 16.56 6.94
N ALA A 35 15.63 15.45 6.57
CA ALA A 35 14.25 15.21 6.93
C ALA A 35 14.08 15.00 8.45
N ALA A 36 14.99 14.23 9.08
CA ALA A 36 14.99 14.01 10.52
C ALA A 36 15.22 15.30 11.33
N GLU A 37 16.02 16.24 10.82
CA GLU A 37 16.21 17.57 11.42
C GLU A 37 14.91 18.40 11.46
N ARG A 38 14.07 18.27 10.42
CA ARG A 38 12.81 19.03 10.29
C ARG A 38 11.67 18.42 11.06
N THR A 39 11.62 17.09 11.12
CA THR A 39 10.57 16.35 11.82
C THR A 39 11.21 15.11 12.41
N PRO A 40 11.61 15.15 13.70
CA PRO A 40 12.19 14.00 14.37
C PRO A 40 11.22 12.83 14.30
N ASN A 41 11.58 11.83 13.51
CA ASN A 41 10.80 10.62 13.28
C ASN A 41 11.75 9.45 13.45
N GLU A 42 11.38 8.49 14.31
CA GLU A 42 12.15 7.27 14.58
C GLU A 42 12.58 6.55 13.29
N ARG A 43 11.76 6.63 12.24
CA ARG A 43 12.06 6.03 10.94
C ARG A 43 13.24 6.69 10.22
N TRP A 44 13.43 8.01 10.35
CA TRP A 44 14.47 8.75 9.61
C TRP A 44 15.74 8.98 10.44
N CYS A 45 15.63 9.02 11.76
CA CYS A 45 16.75 9.20 12.67
C CYS A 45 17.77 8.04 12.62
N ALA A 46 17.39 6.87 12.10
CA ALA A 46 18.24 5.70 11.98
C ALA A 46 19.20 5.73 10.77
N TYR A 47 19.04 6.69 9.85
CA TYR A 47 19.84 6.76 8.63
C TYR A 47 21.11 7.59 8.79
N ARG A 48 22.25 7.04 8.36
CA ARG A 48 23.52 7.72 8.23
C ARG A 48 23.88 7.91 6.76
N LYS A 49 24.02 9.16 6.33
CA LYS A 49 24.52 9.52 4.99
C LYS A 49 26.01 9.18 4.87
N LEU A 50 26.41 8.43 3.83
CA LEU A 50 27.77 7.97 3.62
C LEU A 50 28.47 8.71 2.47
N SER A 51 27.99 8.52 1.24
CA SER A 51 28.62 9.03 0.01
C SER A 51 27.58 9.53 -0.97
N GLU A 52 27.90 10.60 -1.70
CA GLU A 52 27.09 11.12 -2.79
C GLU A 52 27.41 10.40 -4.11
N HIS A 53 26.38 10.05 -4.86
CA HIS A 53 26.51 9.42 -6.17
C HIS A 53 25.56 10.04 -7.18
N THR A 54 26.00 10.04 -8.44
CA THR A 54 25.15 10.30 -9.60
C THR A 54 25.00 8.99 -10.37
N ILE A 55 23.77 8.50 -10.46
CA ILE A 55 23.45 7.32 -11.25
C ILE A 55 22.94 7.80 -12.60
N ARG A 56 23.57 7.31 -13.68
CA ARG A 56 23.16 7.59 -15.05
C ARG A 56 22.49 6.36 -15.63
N VAL A 57 21.27 6.51 -16.12
CA VAL A 57 20.45 5.40 -16.62
C VAL A 57 19.88 5.77 -17.98
N ASP A 58 19.97 4.84 -18.92
CA ASP A 58 19.26 4.92 -20.19
C ASP A 58 17.87 4.30 -20.01
N VAL A 59 16.84 5.12 -20.17
CA VAL A 59 15.45 4.71 -20.05
C VAL A 59 14.94 4.28 -21.43
N PRO A 60 14.49 3.03 -21.58
CA PRO A 60 13.81 2.55 -22.78
C PRO A 60 12.57 3.41 -23.11
N ASP A 61 12.27 3.57 -24.40
CA ASP A 61 11.14 4.41 -24.85
C ASP A 61 9.77 3.73 -24.66
N ASP A 62 9.76 2.42 -24.45
CA ASP A 62 8.57 1.59 -24.30
C ASP A 62 8.09 1.47 -22.85
N ILE A 63 8.78 2.09 -21.89
CA ILE A 63 8.30 2.15 -20.51
C ILE A 63 7.18 3.18 -20.40
N ASP A 64 5.96 2.71 -20.18
CA ASP A 64 4.82 3.53 -19.79
C ASP A 64 4.46 3.29 -18.30
N PRO A 65 5.01 4.10 -17.37
CA PRO A 65 4.71 3.94 -15.96
C PRO A 65 3.25 4.29 -15.62
N VAL A 66 2.58 5.08 -16.45
CA VAL A 66 1.16 5.43 -16.25
C VAL A 66 0.29 4.22 -16.56
N ALA A 67 0.56 3.51 -17.66
CA ALA A 67 -0.14 2.27 -17.99
C ALA A 67 -0.01 1.21 -16.89
N LEU A 68 1.20 1.04 -16.33
CA LEU A 68 1.42 0.11 -15.20
C LEU A 68 0.61 0.50 -13.96
N MET A 69 0.57 1.80 -13.62
CA MET A 69 -0.22 2.29 -12.49
C MET A 69 -1.73 2.09 -12.73
N LEU A 70 -2.21 2.38 -13.94
CA LEU A 70 -3.60 2.15 -14.32
C LEU A 70 -3.98 0.67 -14.19
N GLN A 71 -3.14 -0.24 -14.67
CA GLN A 71 -3.37 -1.68 -14.54
C GLN A 71 -3.50 -2.11 -13.07
N SER A 72 -2.63 -1.61 -12.20
CA SER A 72 -2.70 -1.90 -10.76
C SER A 72 -4.02 -1.38 -10.14
N LEU A 73 -4.41 -0.16 -10.47
CA LEU A 73 -5.64 0.45 -9.97
C LEU A 73 -6.90 -0.27 -10.48
N GLU A 74 -6.88 -0.76 -11.73
CA GLU A 74 -7.97 -1.55 -12.29
C GLU A 74 -8.12 -2.90 -11.60
N ALA A 75 -7.00 -3.55 -11.26
CA ALA A 75 -7.00 -4.78 -10.47
C ALA A 75 -7.58 -4.54 -9.07
N GLU A 76 -7.15 -3.48 -8.38
CA GLU A 76 -7.67 -3.10 -7.07
C GLU A 76 -9.19 -2.82 -7.12
N ARG A 77 -9.64 -2.07 -8.13
CA ARG A 77 -11.07 -1.79 -8.36
C ARG A 77 -11.86 -3.09 -8.58
N SER A 78 -11.34 -4.02 -9.39
CA SER A 78 -11.98 -5.31 -9.66
C SER A 78 -12.13 -6.14 -8.39
N ASP A 79 -11.10 -6.17 -7.55
CA ASP A 79 -11.09 -6.88 -6.27
C ASP A 79 -12.07 -6.29 -5.27
N LEU A 80 -12.18 -4.96 -5.22
CA LEU A 80 -13.18 -4.28 -4.41
C LEU A 80 -14.61 -4.63 -4.87
N HIS A 81 -14.87 -4.60 -6.19
CA HIS A 81 -16.17 -4.99 -6.73
C HIS A 81 -16.53 -6.43 -6.41
N ARG A 82 -15.57 -7.36 -6.51
CA ARG A 82 -15.76 -8.77 -6.14
C ARG A 82 -16.13 -8.90 -4.67
N THR A 83 -15.38 -8.26 -3.78
CA THR A 83 -15.63 -8.27 -2.34
C THR A 83 -17.00 -7.67 -2.00
N TYR A 84 -17.35 -6.55 -2.62
CA TYR A 84 -18.66 -5.91 -2.46
C TYR A 84 -19.81 -6.84 -2.89
N ARG A 85 -19.71 -7.46 -4.06
CA ARG A 85 -20.74 -8.38 -4.57
C ARG A 85 -20.94 -9.60 -3.66
N MET A 86 -19.87 -10.15 -3.12
CA MET A 86 -19.95 -11.25 -2.15
C MET A 86 -20.75 -10.84 -0.92
N LYS A 87 -20.38 -9.72 -0.29
CA LYS A 87 -21.10 -9.19 0.89
C LYS A 87 -22.56 -8.87 0.59
N LEU A 88 -22.83 -8.30 -0.58
CA LEU A 88 -24.20 -8.02 -1.01
C LEU A 88 -25.03 -9.30 -1.16
N GLY A 89 -24.43 -10.36 -1.72
CA GLY A 89 -25.04 -11.68 -1.81
C GLY A 89 -25.40 -12.26 -0.43
N GLU A 90 -24.47 -12.23 0.52
CA GLU A 90 -24.70 -12.69 1.90
C GLU A 90 -25.85 -11.94 2.58
N ILE A 91 -25.92 -10.62 2.40
CA ILE A 91 -27.01 -9.80 2.94
C ILE A 91 -28.35 -10.19 2.31
N ASN A 92 -28.40 -10.31 0.98
CA ASN A 92 -29.61 -10.68 0.27
C ASN A 92 -30.10 -12.08 0.66
N GLU A 93 -29.19 -13.03 0.88
CA GLU A 93 -29.54 -14.37 1.38
C GLU A 93 -30.18 -14.28 2.78
N ARG A 94 -29.61 -13.47 3.69
CA ARG A 94 -30.18 -13.24 5.02
C ARG A 94 -31.57 -12.58 4.95
N ILE A 95 -31.75 -11.59 4.07
CA ILE A 95 -33.03 -10.94 3.85
C ILE A 95 -34.06 -11.96 3.35
N GLY A 96 -33.72 -12.76 2.33
CA GLY A 96 -34.61 -13.78 1.80
C GLY A 96 -35.03 -14.81 2.85
N LYS A 97 -34.08 -15.25 3.70
CA LYS A 97 -34.38 -16.13 4.85
C LYS A 97 -35.37 -15.50 5.83
N LEU A 98 -35.21 -14.21 6.16
CA LEU A 98 -36.12 -13.50 7.08
C LEU A 98 -37.51 -13.32 6.48
N GLN A 99 -37.60 -12.94 5.20
CA GLN A 99 -38.88 -12.73 4.51
C GLN A 99 -39.69 -14.02 4.34
N ALA A 100 -39.03 -15.17 4.30
CA ALA A 100 -39.68 -16.48 4.22
C ALA A 100 -40.28 -16.96 5.56
N LEU A 101 -39.98 -16.30 6.68
CA LEU A 101 -40.50 -16.70 7.99
C LEU A 101 -41.98 -16.30 8.11
N PRO A 102 -42.90 -17.24 8.39
CA PRO A 102 -44.28 -16.92 8.66
C PRO A 102 -44.42 -16.14 9.97
N PHE A 103 -45.09 -15.00 9.92
CA PHE A 103 -45.43 -14.22 11.11
C PHE A 103 -46.62 -14.89 11.81
N HIS A 104 -46.37 -15.52 12.95
CA HIS A 104 -47.40 -16.02 13.84
C HIS A 104 -47.61 -14.98 14.94
N GLY A 105 -48.55 -14.05 14.72
CA GLY A 105 -48.99 -13.16 15.78
C GLY A 105 -49.64 -14.01 16.88
N THR A 106 -49.12 -13.93 18.11
CA THR A 106 -49.77 -14.51 19.29
C THR A 106 -51.16 -13.91 19.41
N GLU A 107 -52.20 -14.72 19.15
CA GLU A 107 -53.55 -14.42 19.58
C GLU A 107 -53.53 -14.31 21.10
N VAL A 108 -53.72 -13.09 21.59
CA VAL A 108 -54.01 -12.84 23.01
C VAL A 108 -55.45 -13.28 23.20
N VAL A 109 -55.65 -14.46 23.78
CA VAL A 109 -56.98 -14.91 24.22
C VAL A 109 -57.35 -14.02 25.41
N GLU A 110 -58.28 -13.09 25.21
CA GLU A 110 -58.93 -12.36 26.31
C GLU A 110 -59.91 -13.32 27.00
N ASP A 111 -59.63 -13.63 28.28
CA ASP A 111 -60.56 -14.28 29.22
C ASP A 111 -61.59 -13.29 29.77
#